data_AF-D5T0C9-F1
#
_entry.id   AF-D5T0C9-F1
#
_cell.length_a   1.000
_cell.length_b   1.000
_cell.length_c   1.000
_cell.angle_alpha   90.00
_cell.angle_beta   90.00
_cell.angle_gamma   90.00
#
_symmetry.space_group_name_H-M   'P 1'
#
loop_
_entity.id
_entity.type
_entity.pdbx_description
1 polymer ?
#
loop_
_entity_poly.entity_id
_entity_poly.type
_entity_poly.pdbx_seq_one_letter_code
_entity_poly.pdbx_strand_id
1 'polypeptide(L)'
;MKWFVNTVAWSELGHRNWRHSAELKQASLVGQVTDKFPPTYITDGNAYAFQEQGMAFERRLKQLDIPVTSLFFNNDSQEITHEYQFNYQTVQAKSCYNDTRQFVLKYQ
;
A
#
# COMPACT_ATOMS: atom_id res chain seq x y z
N MET A 1 -11.87 -3.46 16.80
CA MET A 1 -11.08 -2.49 16.01
C MET A 1 -11.46 -1.02 16.19
N LYS A 2 -12.75 -0.62 16.30
CA LYS A 2 -13.14 0.81 16.35
C LYS A 2 -12.40 1.65 17.42
N TRP A 3 -12.27 1.12 18.64
CA TRP A 3 -11.51 1.80 19.71
C TRP A 3 -10.05 2.00 19.32
N PHE A 4 -9.38 0.92 18.90
CA PHE A 4 -7.97 0.95 18.46
C PHE A 4 -7.73 1.97 17.34
N VAL A 5 -8.51 1.91 16.25
CA VAL A 5 -8.38 2.84 15.12
C VAL A 5 -8.63 4.28 15.56
N ASN A 6 -9.62 4.52 16.43
CA ASN A 6 -9.87 5.87 16.96
C ASN A 6 -8.71 6.38 17.82
N THR A 7 -8.11 5.52 18.65
CA THR A 7 -6.98 5.89 19.50
C THR A 7 -5.74 6.21 18.68
N VAL A 8 -5.39 5.35 17.72
CA VAL A 8 -4.24 5.57 16.82
C VAL A 8 -4.44 6.82 15.97
N ALA A 9 -5.59 6.95 15.31
CA ALA A 9 -5.84 8.13 14.49
C ALA A 9 -5.86 9.43 15.30
N TRP A 10 -6.33 9.41 16.55
CA TRP A 10 -6.23 10.57 17.44
C TRP A 10 -4.77 10.85 17.85
N SER A 11 -3.97 9.83 18.19
CA SER A 11 -2.56 10.06 18.55
C SER A 11 -1.75 10.63 17.40
N GLU A 12 -1.95 10.13 16.18
CA GLU A 12 -1.19 10.55 15.00
C GLU A 12 -1.66 11.91 14.44
N LEU A 13 -2.97 12.17 14.45
CA LEU A 13 -3.55 13.36 13.82
C LEU A 13 -3.84 14.49 14.81
N GLY A 14 -3.63 14.27 16.12
CA GLY A 14 -3.81 15.27 17.18
C GLY A 14 -5.27 15.65 17.50
N HIS A 15 -6.24 15.22 16.70
CA HIS A 15 -7.66 15.57 16.84
C HIS A 15 -8.54 14.36 17.17
N ARG A 16 -9.39 14.48 18.20
CA ARG A 16 -10.40 13.43 18.50
C ARG A 16 -11.42 13.24 17.37
N ASN A 17 -11.78 14.32 16.67
CA ASN A 17 -12.67 14.28 15.50
C ASN A 17 -11.86 14.22 14.19
N TRP A 18 -10.90 13.31 14.12
CA TRP A 18 -9.96 13.17 13.01
C TRP A 18 -10.61 12.84 11.65
N ARG A 19 -11.83 12.27 11.63
CA ARG A 19 -12.50 11.80 10.39
C ARG A 19 -12.74 12.89 9.35
N HIS A 20 -12.79 14.14 9.78
CA HIS A 20 -13.03 15.29 8.91
C HIS A 20 -11.82 16.24 8.86
N SER A 21 -10.70 15.84 9.45
CA SER A 21 -9.54 16.71 9.60
C SER A 21 -8.79 16.86 8.28
N ALA A 22 -8.04 17.96 8.13
CA ALA A 22 -7.22 18.20 6.94
C ALA A 22 -6.04 17.22 6.90
N GLU A 23 -5.51 16.86 8.06
CA GLU A 23 -4.39 15.95 8.26
C GLU A 23 -4.73 14.54 7.75
N LEU A 24 -5.96 14.05 8.00
CA LEU A 24 -6.42 12.77 7.44
C LEU A 24 -6.42 12.81 5.90
N LYS A 25 -6.81 13.94 5.29
CA LYS A 25 -6.78 14.08 3.83
C LYS A 25 -5.36 14.10 3.28
N GLN A 26 -4.41 14.63 4.04
CA GLN A 26 -2.99 14.64 3.69
C GLN A 26 -2.35 13.26 3.79
N ALA A 27 -2.86 12.38 4.67
CA ALA A 27 -2.35 11.01 4.82
C ALA A 27 -2.58 10.11 3.59
N SER A 28 -3.45 10.49 2.65
CA SER A 28 -3.69 9.74 1.42
C SER A 28 -2.89 10.32 0.25
N LEU A 29 -2.02 9.50 -0.35
CA LEU A 29 -1.28 9.88 -1.55
C LEU A 29 -2.17 9.95 -2.80
N VAL A 30 -3.28 9.21 -2.84
CA VAL A 30 -4.13 9.07 -4.05
C VAL A 30 -4.61 10.43 -4.58
N GLY A 31 -4.95 11.36 -3.69
CA GLY A 31 -5.38 12.71 -4.07
C GLY A 31 -4.25 13.70 -4.33
N GLN A 32 -3.00 13.36 -4.00
CA GLN A 32 -1.84 14.26 -4.00
C GLN A 32 -0.85 13.97 -5.13
N VAL A 33 -0.92 12.77 -5.72
CA VAL A 33 0.03 12.32 -6.73
C VAL A 33 -0.20 13.03 -8.07
N THR A 34 0.92 13.42 -8.68
CA THR A 34 1.03 14.08 -10.00
C THR A 34 1.77 13.18 -10.97
N ASP A 35 1.78 13.54 -12.26
CA ASP A 35 2.51 12.87 -13.35
C ASP A 35 4.04 12.81 -13.15
N LYS A 36 4.59 13.58 -12.20
CA LYS A 36 6.01 13.56 -11.83
C LYS A 36 6.39 12.48 -10.82
N PHE A 37 5.44 11.67 -10.36
CA PHE A 37 5.74 10.60 -9.40
C PHE A 37 6.62 9.53 -10.06
N PRO A 38 7.60 8.97 -9.34
CA PRO A 38 8.49 7.98 -9.93
C PRO A 38 7.75 6.69 -10.30
N PRO A 39 8.34 5.86 -11.18
CA PRO A 39 7.96 4.46 -11.30
C PRO A 39 7.82 3.85 -9.91
N THR A 40 6.78 3.03 -9.70
CA THR A 40 6.46 2.52 -8.36
C THR A 40 6.22 1.01 -8.40
N TYR A 41 6.72 0.30 -7.37
CA TYR A 41 6.31 -1.06 -7.05
C TYR A 41 5.43 -1.05 -5.80
N ILE A 42 4.24 -1.65 -5.87
CA ILE A 42 3.28 -1.69 -4.75
C ILE A 42 2.93 -3.14 -4.44
N THR A 43 2.98 -3.51 -3.17
CA THR A 43 2.65 -4.87 -2.75
C THR A 43 2.00 -4.87 -1.38
N ASP A 44 1.02 -5.75 -1.16
CA ASP A 44 0.42 -5.98 0.15
C ASP A 44 -0.30 -7.33 0.21
N GLY A 45 -0.53 -7.82 1.42
CA GLY A 45 -1.31 -9.03 1.69
C GLY A 45 -2.81 -8.85 1.45
N ASN A 46 -3.56 -9.95 1.50
CA ASN A 46 -5.03 -9.94 1.38
C ASN A 46 -5.76 -10.03 2.73
N ALA A 47 -5.06 -10.25 3.84
CA ALA A 47 -5.62 -10.40 5.18
C ALA A 47 -4.98 -9.41 6.17
N TYR A 48 -5.79 -8.76 7.00
CA TYR A 48 -5.32 -7.75 7.98
C TYR A 48 -4.38 -6.69 7.40
N ALA A 49 -4.60 -6.35 6.13
CA ALA A 49 -3.71 -5.56 5.28
C ALA A 49 -4.45 -4.36 4.66
N PHE A 50 -3.77 -3.60 3.81
CA PHE A 50 -4.22 -2.36 3.19
C PHE A 50 -4.26 -2.47 1.66
N GLN A 51 -4.52 -3.67 1.10
CA GLN A 51 -4.55 -3.89 -0.35
C GLN A 51 -5.53 -2.98 -1.09
N GLU A 52 -6.68 -2.62 -0.50
CA GLU A 52 -7.65 -1.74 -1.17
C GLU A 52 -7.08 -0.34 -1.39
N GLN A 53 -6.34 0.17 -0.41
CA GLN A 53 -5.63 1.45 -0.49
C GLN A 53 -4.48 1.35 -1.51
N GLY A 54 -3.74 0.23 -1.50
CA GLY A 54 -2.70 -0.07 -2.49
C GLY A 54 -3.23 -0.10 -3.92
N MET A 55 -4.32 -0.81 -4.18
CA MET A 55 -5.00 -0.89 -5.48
C MET A 55 -5.60 0.46 -5.90
N ALA A 56 -6.07 1.28 -4.96
CA ALA A 56 -6.52 2.64 -5.26
C ALA A 56 -5.35 3.53 -5.72
N PHE A 57 -4.19 3.38 -5.09
CA PHE A 57 -2.99 4.11 -5.48
C PHE A 57 -2.45 3.63 -6.84
N GLU A 58 -2.38 2.32 -7.07
CA GLU A 58 -2.01 1.73 -8.36
C GLU A 58 -2.89 2.28 -9.50
N ARG A 59 -4.22 2.28 -9.32
CA ARG A 59 -5.16 2.83 -10.32
C ARG A 59 -4.88 4.31 -10.61
N ARG A 60 -4.57 5.11 -9.59
CA ARG A 60 -4.23 6.53 -9.76
C ARG A 60 -2.94 6.73 -10.53
N LEU A 61 -1.91 5.93 -10.25
CA LEU A 61 -0.64 5.97 -10.99
C LEU A 61 -0.85 5.62 -12.47
N LYS A 62 -1.62 4.56 -12.76
CA LYS A 62 -1.98 4.18 -14.14
C LYS A 62 -2.72 5.29 -14.89
N GLN A 63 -3.64 5.99 -14.23
CA GLN A 63 -4.36 7.12 -14.84
C GLN A 63 -3.47 8.32 -15.19
N LEU A 64 -2.29 8.42 -14.58
CA LEU A 64 -1.31 9.46 -14.82
C LEU A 64 -0.16 8.97 -15.73
N ASP A 65 -0.33 7.81 -16.36
CA ASP A 65 0.68 7.16 -17.22
C ASP A 65 2.02 6.89 -16.51
N ILE A 66 2.00 6.79 -15.17
CA ILE A 66 3.18 6.46 -14.38
C ILE A 66 3.39 4.93 -14.40
N PRO A 67 4.62 4.44 -14.70
CA PRO A 67 4.88 3.01 -14.67
C PRO A 67 4.68 2.43 -13.27
N VAL A 68 3.79 1.45 -13.17
CA VAL A 68 3.52 0.74 -11.91
C VAL A 68 3.60 -0.77 -12.09
N THR A 69 4.32 -1.42 -11.19
CA THR A 69 4.30 -2.87 -11.00
C THR A 69 3.58 -3.14 -9.67
N SER A 70 2.78 -4.19 -9.60
CA SER A 70 2.07 -4.52 -8.36
C SER A 70 1.96 -6.01 -8.12
N LEU A 71 1.96 -6.39 -6.84
CA LEU A 71 1.71 -7.75 -6.38
C LEU A 71 0.65 -7.73 -5.28
N PHE A 72 -0.54 -8.24 -5.61
CA PHE A 72 -1.66 -8.39 -4.68
C PHE A 72 -2.23 -9.81 -4.79
N PHE A 73 -2.92 -10.26 -3.74
CA PHE A 73 -3.39 -11.64 -3.60
C PHE A 73 -4.92 -11.75 -3.48
N ASN A 74 -5.64 -10.81 -4.08
CA ASN A 74 -7.09 -10.70 -4.02
C ASN A 74 -7.85 -11.91 -4.60
N ASN A 75 -7.22 -12.71 -5.46
CA ASN A 75 -7.78 -13.94 -6.02
C ASN A 75 -7.24 -15.22 -5.34
N ASP A 76 -6.39 -15.08 -4.32
CA ASP A 76 -5.84 -16.21 -3.56
C ASP A 76 -6.78 -16.55 -2.40
N SER A 77 -7.07 -17.84 -2.20
CA SER A 77 -7.84 -18.33 -1.06
C SER A 77 -7.02 -18.37 0.23
N GLN A 78 -5.69 -18.35 0.13
CA GLN A 78 -4.81 -18.30 1.29
C GLN A 78 -4.80 -16.89 1.88
N GLU A 79 -4.91 -16.80 3.21
CA GLU A 79 -4.69 -15.56 3.93
C GLU A 79 -3.19 -15.21 3.95
N ILE A 80 -2.86 -14.05 3.40
CA ILE A 80 -1.53 -13.47 3.36
C ILE A 80 -1.61 -12.17 4.14
N THR A 81 -0.96 -12.15 5.31
CA THR A 81 -1.11 -11.04 6.25
C THR A 81 -0.31 -9.80 5.83
N HIS A 82 -0.59 -8.66 6.43
CA HIS A 82 0.24 -7.47 6.31
C HIS A 82 1.72 -7.78 6.63
N GLU A 83 2.63 -7.10 5.93
CA GLU A 83 4.08 -7.29 6.05
C GLU A 83 4.59 -8.71 5.72
N TYR A 84 3.83 -9.50 4.93
CA TYR A 84 4.18 -10.86 4.56
C TYR A 84 5.56 -10.99 3.90
N GLN A 85 6.04 -9.94 3.24
CA GLN A 85 7.31 -9.93 2.50
C GLN A 85 8.52 -10.18 3.42
N PHE A 86 8.38 -9.99 4.72
CA PHE A 86 9.45 -10.32 5.68
C PHE A 86 9.49 -11.80 6.08
N ASN A 87 8.44 -12.57 5.77
CA ASN A 87 8.42 -14.01 6.04
C ASN A 87 8.98 -14.83 4.86
N TYR A 88 10.31 -14.86 4.75
CA TYR A 88 11.04 -15.58 3.70
C TYR A 88 10.87 -17.11 3.68
N GLN A 89 10.13 -17.70 4.63
CA GLN A 89 9.76 -19.12 4.55
C GLN A 89 8.67 -19.36 3.49
N THR A 90 7.89 -18.34 3.17
CA THR A 90 6.77 -18.42 2.22
C THR A 90 7.20 -18.26 0.77
N VAL A 91 6.41 -18.81 -0.16
CA VAL A 91 6.65 -18.61 -1.60
C VAL A 91 6.31 -17.19 -2.03
N GLN A 92 5.32 -16.58 -1.39
CA GLN A 92 4.87 -15.22 -1.67
C GLN A 92 5.95 -14.19 -1.33
N ALA A 93 6.61 -14.31 -0.17
CA ALA A 93 7.72 -13.43 0.18
C ALA A 93 8.90 -13.56 -0.78
N LYS A 94 9.22 -14.78 -1.22
CA LYS A 94 10.28 -15.02 -2.22
C LYS A 94 9.92 -14.43 -3.58
N SER A 95 8.65 -14.50 -4.00
CA SER A 95 8.17 -13.82 -5.21
C SER A 95 8.33 -12.30 -5.09
N CYS A 96 7.83 -11.73 -3.99
CA CYS A 96 7.95 -10.30 -3.71
C CYS A 96 9.42 -9.83 -3.75
N TYR A 97 10.34 -10.60 -3.15
CA TYR A 97 11.77 -10.28 -3.20
C TYR A 97 12.32 -10.26 -4.64
N ASN A 98 11.93 -11.22 -5.47
CA ASN A 98 12.34 -11.25 -6.87
C ASN A 98 11.77 -10.06 -7.64
N ASP A 99 10.49 -9.76 -7.47
CA ASP A 99 9.82 -8.64 -8.14
C ASP A 99 10.45 -7.30 -7.73
N THR A 100 10.71 -7.08 -6.43
CA THR A 100 11.43 -5.90 -5.93
C THR A 100 12.80 -5.78 -6.61
N ARG A 101 13.58 -6.86 -6.68
CA ARG A 101 14.91 -6.84 -7.28
C ARG A 101 14.85 -6.49 -8.77
N GLN A 102 13.92 -7.10 -9.50
CA GLN A 102 13.72 -6.80 -10.94
C GLN A 102 13.28 -5.36 -11.16
N PHE A 103 12.38 -4.85 -10.31
CA PHE A 103 11.93 -3.48 -10.37
C PHE A 103 13.09 -2.49 -10.16
N VAL A 104 13.91 -2.68 -9.12
CA VAL A 104 15.08 -1.83 -8.88
C VAL A 104 16.06 -1.91 -10.04
N LEU A 105 16.39 -3.12 -10.53
CA LEU A 105 17.31 -3.28 -11.68
C LEU A 105 16.82 -2.59 -12.96
N LYS A 106 15.50 -2.48 -13.15
CA LYS A 106 14.90 -1.82 -14.31
C LYS A 106 14.94 -0.29 -14.24
N TYR A 107 14.85 0.29 -13.04
CA TYR A 107 14.70 1.74 -12.83
C TYR A 107 15.86 2.39 -12.06
N GLN A 108 16.95 1.66 -11.82
CA GLN A 108 18.21 2.20 -11.28
C GLN A 108 18.92 3.14 -12.26
#